data_AF-A0A3S4LTM1-F1
#
_entry.id   AF-A0A3S4LTM1-F1
#
_cell.length_a   1.000
_cell.length_b   1.000
_cell.length_c   1.000
_cell.angle_alpha   90.00
_cell.angle_beta   90.00
_cell.angle_gamma   90.00
#
_symmetry.space_group_name_H-M   'P 1'
#
loop_
_entity.id
_entity.type
_entity.pdbx_description
1 polymer ?
#
loop_
_entity_poly.entity_id
_entity_poly.type
_entity_poly.pdbx_seq_one_letter_code
_entity_poly.pdbx_strand_id
1 'polypeptide(L)' 'MAFKTWQIGLHIQQHEALAIAVIRGASGWSLATLVATAADERLHGRGYDS' A
#
# COMPACT_ATOMS: atom_id res chain seq x y z
N MET A 1 32.26 -18.48 -11.12
CA MET A 1 32.33 -17.17 -10.42
C MET A 1 31.20 -16.23 -10.83
N ALA A 2 30.94 -15.98 -12.12
CA ALA A 2 29.90 -15.04 -12.56
C ALA A 2 28.44 -15.44 -12.18
N PHE A 3 28.05 -16.71 -12.32
CA PHE A 3 26.67 -17.16 -12.11
C PHE A 3 26.12 -16.87 -10.69
N LYS A 4 26.95 -17.03 -9.66
CA LYS A 4 26.55 -16.72 -8.28
C LYS A 4 26.28 -15.22 -8.07
N THR A 5 27.05 -14.35 -8.73
CA THR A 5 26.87 -12.89 -8.69
C THR A 5 25.55 -12.47 -9.34
N TRP A 6 25.20 -13.08 -10.48
CA TRP A 6 23.91 -12.86 -11.14
C TRP A 6 22.73 -13.28 -10.28
N GLN A 7 22.86 -14.42 -9.58
CA GLN A 7 21.81 -14.93 -8.69
C GLN A 7 21.60 -14.03 -7.45
N ILE A 8 22.69 -13.45 -6.91
CA ILE A 8 22.63 -12.47 -5.81
C ILE A 8 21.95 -11.17 -6.28
N GLY A 9 22.32 -10.66 -7.46
CA GLY A 9 21.70 -9.46 -8.02
C GLY A 9 20.20 -9.63 -8.34
N LEU A 10 19.79 -10.83 -8.76
CA LEU A 10 18.37 -11.13 -8.99
C LEU A 10 17.57 -11.20 -7.68
N HIS A 11 18.14 -11.83 -6.63
CA HIS A 11 17.50 -11.95 -5.32
C HIS A 11 17.34 -10.59 -4.61
N ILE A 12 18.32 -9.69 -4.75
CA ILE A 12 18.25 -8.33 -4.20
C ILE A 12 17.12 -7.53 -4.88
N GLN A 13 17.01 -7.60 -6.20
CA GLN A 13 15.94 -6.92 -6.95
C GLN A 13 14.55 -7.46 -6.59
N GLN A 14 14.42 -8.77 -6.35
CA GLN A 14 13.15 -9.35 -5.90
C GLN A 14 12.74 -8.85 -4.51
N HIS A 15 13.69 -8.68 -3.60
CA HIS A 15 13.41 -8.17 -2.26
C HIS A 15 12.96 -6.71 -2.29
N GLU A 16 13.59 -5.88 -3.13
CA GLU A 16 13.21 -4.49 -3.33
C GLU A 16 11.83 -4.36 -4.00
N ALA A 17 11.57 -5.13 -5.05
CA ALA A 17 10.28 -5.17 -5.71
C ALA A 17 9.15 -5.63 -4.76
N LEU A 18 9.43 -6.62 -3.90
CA LEU A 18 8.51 -7.08 -2.87
C LEU A 18 8.25 -5.98 -1.83
N ALA A 19 9.29 -5.31 -1.34
CA ALA A 19 9.14 -4.21 -0.39
C ALA A 19 8.29 -3.08 -0.99
N ILE A 20 8.52 -2.71 -2.24
CA ILE A 20 7.72 -1.71 -2.96
C ILE A 20 6.27 -2.16 -3.11
N ALA A 21 6.01 -3.42 -3.48
CA ALA A 21 4.67 -3.96 -3.61
C ALA A 21 3.91 -3.94 -2.27
N VAL A 22 4.58 -4.30 -1.17
CA VAL A 22 4.02 -4.27 0.18
C VAL A 22 3.72 -2.84 0.63
N ILE A 23 4.67 -1.91 0.45
CA ILE A 23 4.48 -0.50 0.80
C ILE A 23 3.34 0.12 -0.02
N ARG A 24 3.28 -0.20 -1.32
CA ARG A 24 2.22 0.29 -2.21
C ARG A 24 0.85 -0.28 -1.85
N GLY A 25 0.77 -1.56 -1.50
CA GLY A 25 -0.45 -2.19 -1.02
C GLY A 25 -0.93 -1.59 0.31
N ALA A 26 -0.02 -1.43 1.28
CA ALA A 26 -0.32 -0.83 2.58
C ALA A 26 -0.73 0.65 2.46
N SER A 27 -0.07 1.41 1.59
CA SER A 27 -0.42 2.81 1.29
C SER A 27 -1.79 2.91 0.64
N GLY A 28 -2.11 2.01 -0.28
CA GLY A 28 -3.44 1.93 -0.90
C GLY A 28 -4.54 1.58 0.11
N TRP A 29 -4.26 0.65 1.04
CA TRP A 29 -5.18 0.30 2.12
C TRP A 29 -5.39 1.45 3.11
N SER A 30 -4.31 2.14 3.50
CA SER A 30 -4.36 3.31 4.37
C SER A 30 -5.19 4.44 3.73
N LEU A 31 -4.96 4.72 2.44
CA LEU A 31 -5.74 5.70 1.70
C LEU A 31 -7.22 5.28 1.59
N ALA A 32 -7.50 4.01 1.28
CA ALA A 32 -8.87 3.50 1.22
C ALA A 32 -9.59 3.61 2.57
N THR A 33 -8.87 3.34 3.67
CA THR A 33 -9.39 3.47 5.05
C THR A 33 -9.67 4.93 5.40
N LEU A 34 -8.79 5.86 5.04
CA LEU A 34 -9.00 7.29 5.24
C LEU A 34 -10.17 7.83 4.41
N VAL A 35 -10.31 7.37 3.17
CA VAL A 35 -11.45 7.74 2.33
C VAL A 35 -12.75 7.19 2.88
N ALA A 36 -12.76 5.93 3.35
CA ALA A 36 -13.94 5.30 3.94
C ALA A 36 -14.39 6.02 5.22
N THR A 37 -13.46 6.38 6.11
CA THR A 37 -13.75 7.12 7.34
C THR A 37 -14.26 8.54 7.05
N ALA A 38 -13.63 9.26 6.13
CA ALA A 38 -14.11 10.59 5.71
C ALA A 38 -15.48 10.55 5.00
N ALA A 39 -15.80 9.46 4.31
CA ALA A 39 -17.11 9.26 3.69
C ALA A 39 -18.19 8.96 4.74
N ASP A 40 -17.88 8.16 5.75
CA ASP A 40 -18.79 7.86 6.86
C ASP A 40 -19.17 9.13 7.65
N GLU A 41 -18.20 9.97 7.98
CA GLU A 41 -18.45 11.26 8.66
C GLU A 41 -19.35 12.19 7.81
N ARG A 42 -19.16 12.21 6.49
CA ARG A 42 -19.99 13.00 5.57
C ARG A 42 -21.41 12.49 5.43
N LEU A 43 -21.65 11.21 5.68
CA LEU A 43 -22.99 10.62 5.67
C LEU A 43 -23.69 10.80 7.02
N HIS A 44 -22.96 10.62 8.13
CA HIS A 44 -23.49 10.85 9.49
C HIS A 44 -23.79 12.34 9.78
N GLY A 45 -22.98 13.28 9.27
CA GLY A 45 -23.22 14.71 9.46
C GLY A 45 -24.42 15.29 8.72
N ARG A 46 -25.02 14.53 7.78
CA ARG A 46 -26.17 14.99 6.97
C ARG A 46 -27.54 14.64 7.59
N GLY A 47 -27.57 13.93 8.71
CA GLY A 47 -28.79 13.37 9.32
C GLY A 47 -29.39 14.16 10.50
N TYR A 48 -28.76 15.24 10.95
CA TYR A 48 -29.19 16.02 12.13
C TYR A 48 -29.56 17.48 11.82
N ASP A 49 -29.86 17.77 10.56
CA ASP A 49 -30.42 19.07 10.14
C ASP A 49 -31.87 18.81 9.69
N SER A 50 -32.78 18.72 10.67
CA SER A 50 -34.24 18.61 10.50
C SER A 50 -34.93 19.31 11.66
#